data_AF-A0A942Z901-F1
#
_entry.id   AF-A0A942Z901-F1
#
_cell.length_a   1.000
_cell.length_b   1.000
_cell.length_c   1.000
_cell.angle_alpha   90.00
_cell.angle_beta   90.00
_cell.angle_gamma   90.00
#
_symmetry.space_group_name_H-M   'P 1'
#
loop_
_entity.id
_entity.type
_entity.pdbx_description
1 polymer ?
#
loop_
_entity_poly.entity_id
_entity_poly.type
_entity_poly.pdbx_seq_one_letter_code
_entity_poly.pdbx_strand_id
1 'polypeptide(L)' 'MLSDRLINEKSPYLLQHAYNPVDWYPWSEEVFKKAKEEDKLIF' A
#
# COMPACT_ATOMS: atom_id res chain seq x y z
N MET A 1 8.39 7.25 -1.38
CA MET A 1 9.18 6.14 -1.98
C MET A 1 8.34 5.56 -3.10
N LEU A 2 8.93 5.08 -4.21
CA LEU A 2 8.15 4.31 -5.18
C LEU A 2 7.61 3.06 -4.47
N SER A 3 6.31 2.81 -4.55
CA SER A 3 5.70 1.69 -3.85
C SER A 3 5.87 0.40 -4.67
N ASP A 4 7.06 -0.21 -4.54
CA ASP A 4 7.41 -1.49 -5.20
C ASP A 4 6.46 -2.64 -4.83
N ARG A 5 5.59 -2.46 -3.83
CA ARG A 5 4.66 -3.48 -3.31
C ARG A 5 3.61 -3.89 -4.35
N LEU A 6 3.19 -2.99 -5.23
CA LEU A 6 2.12 -3.27 -6.21
C LEU A 6 2.65 -3.86 -7.53
N ILE A 7 3.97 -3.93 -7.74
CA ILE A 7 4.54 -4.34 -9.04
C ILE A 7 4.23 -5.79 -9.44
N ASN A 8 3.89 -6.63 -8.45
CA ASN A 8 3.59 -8.05 -8.65
C ASN A 8 2.08 -8.36 -8.66
N GLU A 9 1.24 -7.34 -8.58
CA GLU A 9 -0.22 -7.52 -8.59
C GLU A 9 -0.74 -7.89 -9.98
N LYS A 10 -1.84 -8.66 -10.02
CA LYS A 10 -2.47 -9.05 -11.29
C LYS A 10 -3.48 -8.01 -11.80
N SER A 11 -3.97 -7.15 -10.91
CA SER A 11 -4.96 -6.13 -11.24
C SER A 11 -4.32 -5.00 -12.06
N PRO A 12 -4.82 -4.70 -13.28
CA PRO A 12 -4.31 -3.59 -14.07
C PRO A 12 -4.40 -2.24 -13.35
N TYR A 13 -5.45 -2.05 -12.53
CA TYR A 13 -5.63 -0.85 -11.71
C TYR A 13 -4.50 -0.70 -10.68
N LEU A 14 -4.14 -1.78 -9.98
CA LEU A 14 -3.07 -1.73 -8.98
C LEU A 14 -1.69 -1.52 -9.61
N LEU A 15 -1.44 -2.17 -10.77
CA LEU A 15 -0.20 -1.98 -11.52
C LEU A 15 0.00 -0.53 -11.98
N GLN A 16 -1.08 0.16 -12.35
CA GLN A 16 -1.01 1.58 -12.72
C GLN A 16 -0.49 2.47 -11.56
N HIS A 17 -0.67 2.02 -10.31
CA HIS A 17 -0.26 2.77 -9.12
C HIS A 17 1.08 2.32 -8.52
N ALA A 18 1.77 1.33 -9.10
CA ALA A 18 3.02 0.79 -8.55
C ALA A 18 4.17 1.79 -8.48
N TYR A 19 4.16 2.83 -9.33
CA TYR A 19 5.20 3.86 -9.35
C TYR A 19 4.77 5.18 -8.71
N ASN A 20 3.57 5.23 -8.14
CA ASN A 20 3.10 6.43 -7.46
C ASN A 20 3.94 6.68 -6.20
N PRO A 21 4.19 7.94 -5.82
CA PRO A 21 4.99 8.27 -4.65
C PRO A 21 4.27 8.00 -3.32
N VAL A 22 2.97 7.68 -3.40
CA VAL A 22 2.11 7.23 -2.30
C VAL A 22 2.54 5.82 -1.90
N ASP A 23 2.78 5.62 -0.61
CA ASP A 23 3.15 4.32 -0.06
C ASP A 23 1.91 3.41 0.04
N TRP A 24 1.54 2.80 -1.08
CA TRP A 24 0.40 1.90 -1.16
C TRP A 24 0.65 0.60 -0.40
N TYR A 25 -0.37 0.16 0.33
CA TYR A 25 -0.40 -1.17 0.93
C TYR A 25 -1.66 -1.91 0.46
N PRO A 26 -1.57 -3.23 0.18
CA PRO A 26 -2.76 -4.05 0.06
C PRO A 26 -3.49 -4.11 1.41
N TRP A 27 -4.80 -4.32 1.38
CA TRP A 27 -5.62 -4.45 2.58
C TRP A 27 -5.23 -5.71 3.36
N SER A 28 -4.67 -5.57 4.56
CA SER A 28 -4.26 -6.70 5.40
C SER A 28 -4.28 -6.35 6.90
N GLU A 29 -4.41 -7.36 7.75
CA GLU A 29 -4.36 -7.19 9.21
C GLU A 29 -3.05 -6.55 9.70
N GLU A 30 -1.94 -6.85 9.02
CA GLU A 30 -0.63 -6.28 9.33
C GLU A 30 -0.63 -4.75 9.16
N VAL A 31 -1.30 -4.23 8.13
CA VAL A 31 -1.38 -2.79 7.87
C VAL A 31 -2.22 -2.09 8.94
N PHE A 32 -3.35 -2.68 9.35
CA PHE A 32 -4.15 -2.14 10.44
C PHE A 32 -3.39 -2.11 11.76
N LYS A 33 -2.65 -3.18 12.06
CA LYS A 33 -1.82 -3.24 13.27
C LYS A 33 -0.75 -2.15 13.25
N LYS A 34 -0.03 -2.02 12.13
CA LYS A 34 0.99 -0.98 11.96
C LYS A 34 0.42 0.43 12.09
N ALA A 35 -0.73 0.71 11.46
CA ALA A 35 -1.37 2.02 11.54
C ALA A 35 -1.75 2.37 12.99
N LYS A 36 -2.23 1.39 13.77
CA LYS A 36 -2.52 1.57 15.19
C LYS A 36 -1.25 1.81 16.03
N GLU A 37 -0.19 1.05 15.79
CA GLU A 37 1.09 1.20 16.50
C GLU A 37 1.78 2.54 16.20
N GLU A 38 1.63 3.03 14.98
CA GLU A 38 2.21 4.31 14.54
C GLU A 38 1.29 5.52 14.79
N ASP A 39 0.09 5.31 15.34
CA ASP A 39 -0.96 6.33 15.53
C ASP A 39 -1.27 7.12 14.24
N LYS A 40 -1.51 6.40 13.15
CA LYS A 40 -1.79 6.96 11.82
C LYS A 40 -3.15 6.53 11.29
N LEU A 41 -3.77 7.44 10.55
CA LEU A 41 -4.99 7.19 9.79
C LEU A 41 -4.68 6.45 8.48
N ILE A 42 -5.63 5.63 8.02
CA ILE A 42 -5.62 4.94 6.72
C ILE A 42 -6.58 5.69 5.77
N PHE A 43 -6.14 5.91 4.53
CA PHE A 43 -6.86 6.67 3.49
C PHE A 43 -7.01 5.87 2.20
#